data_AF-A0A8S9ICT6-F1
#
_entry.id   AF-A0A8S9ICT6-F1
#
_cell.length_a   1.000
_cell.length_b   1.000
_cell.length_c   1.000
_cell.angle_alpha   90.00
_cell.angle_beta   90.00
_cell.angle_gamma   90.00
#
_symmetry.space_group_name_H-M   'P 1'
#
loop_
_entity.id
_entity.type
_entity.pdbx_description
1 polymer ?
#
loop_
_entity_poly.entity_id
_entity_poly.type
_entity_poly.pdbx_seq_one_letter_code
_entity_poly.pdbx_strand_id
1 'polypeptide(L)'
;MEYFPIIEMPEKIQALVVERVASNSFQDLYRLRASCKLMKALADRRRVCHFYDVLSVPWGLNMRAELLKTCYAERNPSTLYIKGVQFIFTLNLEEERVSLMKLAADA
;
A
#
# COMPACT_ATOMS: atom_id res chain seq x y z
N MET A 1 18.72 -2.66 -28.12
CA MET A 1 18.82 -2.73 -26.64
C MET A 1 18.43 -4.14 -26.24
N GLU A 2 19.27 -4.83 -25.50
CA GLU A 2 18.85 -6.08 -24.86
C GLU A 2 17.89 -5.75 -23.72
N TYR A 3 16.70 -6.36 -23.73
CA TYR A 3 15.75 -6.25 -22.64
C TYR A 3 16.04 -7.34 -21.63
N PHE A 4 16.41 -6.96 -20.41
CA PHE A 4 16.57 -7.90 -19.30
C PHE A 4 15.21 -8.14 -18.62
N PRO A 5 14.65 -9.36 -18.67
CA PRO A 5 13.39 -9.65 -18.01
C PRO A 5 13.52 -9.48 -16.49
N ILE A 6 12.55 -8.80 -15.86
CA ILE A 6 12.52 -8.62 -14.39
C ILE A 6 12.59 -9.97 -13.66
N ILE A 7 12.06 -11.03 -14.27
CA ILE A 7 12.04 -12.39 -13.71
C ILE A 7 13.45 -12.98 -13.55
N GLU A 8 14.42 -12.53 -14.35
CA GLU A 8 15.81 -13.01 -14.27
C GLU A 8 16.60 -12.30 -13.16
N MET A 9 16.06 -11.22 -12.60
CA MET A 9 16.70 -10.49 -11.51
C MET A 9 16.57 -11.26 -10.18
N PRO A 10 17.45 -11.03 -9.20
CA PRO A 10 17.27 -11.55 -7.85
C PRO A 10 15.91 -11.19 -7.27
N GLU A 11 15.28 -12.14 -6.56
CA GLU A 11 13.93 -11.98 -6.01
C GLU A 11 13.78 -10.74 -5.11
N LYS A 12 14.85 -10.37 -4.40
CA LYS A 12 14.89 -9.13 -3.58
C LYS A 12 14.64 -7.89 -4.44
N ILE A 13 15.22 -7.81 -5.63
CA ILE A 13 15.03 -6.69 -6.55
C ILE A 13 13.62 -6.73 -7.13
N GLN A 14 13.13 -7.91 -7.50
CA GLN A 14 11.75 -8.06 -7.98
C GLN A 14 10.72 -7.58 -6.93
N ALA A 15 10.91 -7.96 -5.66
CA ALA A 15 10.05 -7.53 -4.57
C ALA A 15 10.09 -6.00 -4.39
N LEU A 16 11.27 -5.38 -4.46
CA LEU A 16 11.40 -3.92 -4.40
C LEU A 16 10.68 -3.24 -5.56
N VAL A 17 10.75 -3.80 -6.78
CA VAL A 17 10.00 -3.26 -7.93
C VAL A 17 8.50 -3.32 -7.66
N VAL A 18 7.98 -4.43 -7.14
CA VAL A 18 6.56 -4.59 -6.81
C VAL A 18 6.12 -3.59 -5.74
N GLU A 19 6.91 -3.39 -4.68
CA GLU A 19 6.66 -2.39 -3.63
C GLU A 19 6.63 -0.97 -4.21
N ARG A 20 7.54 -0.64 -5.14
CA ARG A 20 7.55 0.65 -5.81
C ARG A 20 6.34 0.83 -6.71
N VAL A 21 5.93 -0.20 -7.45
CA VAL A 21 4.71 -0.15 -8.26
C VAL A 21 3.48 0.09 -7.38
N ALA A 22 3.40 -0.60 -6.23
CA ALA A 22 2.32 -0.40 -5.26
C ALA A 22 2.24 1.03 -4.71
N SER A 23 3.38 1.69 -4.55
CA SER A 23 3.47 3.09 -4.10
C SER A 23 3.14 4.13 -5.16
N ASN A 24 3.15 3.77 -6.44
CA ASN A 24 2.96 4.73 -7.52
C ASN A 24 1.64 4.58 -8.24
N SER A 25 1.11 3.36 -8.35
CA SER A 25 -0.06 3.09 -9.18
C SER A 25 -0.79 1.83 -8.72
N PHE A 26 -1.97 2.03 -8.13
CA PHE A 26 -2.93 0.96 -7.87
C PHE A 26 -3.20 0.13 -9.13
N GLN A 27 -3.42 0.80 -10.27
CA GLN A 27 -3.77 0.11 -11.51
C GLN A 27 -2.63 -0.79 -12.00
N ASP A 28 -1.40 -0.29 -11.98
CA ASP A 28 -0.25 -1.05 -12.46
C ASP A 28 0.13 -2.18 -11.50
N LEU A 29 -0.10 -2.01 -10.19
CA LEU A 29 0.05 -3.12 -9.24
C LEU A 29 -0.89 -4.28 -9.58
N TYR A 30 -2.15 -4.01 -9.92
CA TYR A 30 -3.09 -5.08 -10.29
C TYR A 30 -2.76 -5.71 -11.65
N ARG A 31 -2.28 -4.91 -12.62
CA ARG A 31 -1.77 -5.44 -13.90
C ARG A 31 -0.55 -6.33 -13.67
N LEU A 32 0.40 -5.89 -12.85
CA LEU A 32 1.60 -6.63 -12.49
C LEU A 32 1.24 -7.93 -11.77
N ARG A 33 0.32 -7.87 -10.80
CA ARG A 33 -0.20 -9.04 -10.08
C ARG A 33 -0.84 -10.07 -11.01
N ALA A 34 -1.53 -9.62 -12.06
CA ALA A 34 -2.18 -10.51 -13.03
C ALA A 34 -1.21 -11.09 -14.08
N SER A 35 0.03 -10.60 -14.16
CA SER A 35 0.98 -10.99 -15.22
C SER A 35 1.46 -12.44 -15.10
N CYS A 36 1.89 -12.88 -13.91
CA CYS A 36 2.38 -14.23 -13.68
C CYS A 36 2.29 -14.66 -12.21
N LYS A 37 2.48 -15.97 -11.95
CA LYS A 37 2.40 -16.54 -10.59
C LYS A 37 3.42 -15.92 -9.62
N LEU A 38 4.63 -15.62 -10.10
CA LEU A 38 5.68 -15.01 -9.29
C LEU A 38 5.29 -13.58 -8.87
N MET A 39 4.88 -12.74 -9.82
CA MET A 39 4.43 -11.38 -9.53
C MET A 39 3.19 -11.34 -8.64
N LYS A 40 2.26 -12.30 -8.82
CA LYS A 40 1.15 -12.48 -7.90
C LYS A 40 1.62 -12.73 -6.47
N ALA A 41 2.53 -13.69 -6.28
CA ALA A 41 3.06 -14.03 -4.96
C ALA A 41 3.82 -12.86 -4.31
N LEU A 42 4.57 -12.09 -5.10
CA LEU A 42 5.25 -10.89 -4.61
C LEU A 42 4.27 -9.77 -4.24
N ALA A 43 3.24 -9.53 -5.07
CA ALA A 43 2.22 -8.51 -4.81
C ALA A 43 1.33 -8.83 -3.60
N ASP A 44 1.15 -10.12 -3.30
CA ASP A 44 0.38 -10.58 -2.14
C ASP A 44 1.17 -10.55 -0.82
N ARG A 45 2.46 -10.12 -0.83
CA ARG A 45 3.25 -9.95 0.38
C ARG A 45 2.69 -8.82 1.25
N ARG A 46 2.67 -9.05 2.57
CA ARG A 46 2.22 -8.03 3.54
C ARG A 46 2.96 -6.70 3.41
N ARG A 47 4.28 -6.74 3.18
CA ARG A 47 5.11 -5.54 3.01
C ARG A 47 4.65 -4.63 1.86
N VAL A 48 3.99 -5.17 0.84
CA VAL A 48 3.40 -4.36 -0.25
C VAL A 48 2.27 -3.47 0.27
N CYS A 49 1.53 -3.91 1.28
CA CYS A 49 0.47 -3.13 1.92
C CYS A 49 1.02 -1.88 2.62
N HIS A 50 2.25 -1.92 3.14
CA HIS A 50 2.90 -0.74 3.72
C HIS A 50 3.10 0.37 2.67
N PHE A 51 3.50 0.01 1.46
CA PHE A 51 3.77 0.96 0.37
C PHE A 51 2.56 1.28 -0.48
N TYR A 52 1.43 0.62 -0.26
CA TYR A 52 0.27 0.73 -1.13
C TYR A 52 -0.28 2.16 -1.18
N ASP A 53 -0.49 2.69 -2.38
CA ASP A 53 -1.13 4.01 -2.57
C ASP A 53 -2.65 3.90 -2.38
N VAL A 54 -3.06 3.90 -1.10
CA VAL A 54 -4.46 3.78 -0.69
C VAL A 54 -5.27 5.02 -1.10
N LEU A 55 -4.64 6.19 -1.16
CA LEU A 55 -5.33 7.45 -1.50
C LEU A 55 -5.74 7.49 -2.97
N SER A 56 -4.98 6.87 -3.86
CA SER A 56 -5.34 6.75 -5.29
C SER A 56 -6.50 5.81 -5.58
N VAL A 57 -6.93 4.99 -4.61
CA VAL A 57 -7.99 4.02 -4.85
C VAL A 57 -9.33 4.72 -4.99
N PRO A 58 -10.17 4.35 -5.97
CA PRO A 58 -11.52 4.87 -6.08
C PRO A 58 -12.41 4.34 -4.93
N TRP A 59 -12.44 5.09 -3.82
CA TRP A 59 -13.15 4.76 -2.58
C TRP A 59 -14.64 4.47 -2.78
N GLY A 60 -15.28 5.14 -3.75
CA GLY A 60 -16.70 4.95 -4.06
C GLY A 60 -17.04 3.67 -4.82
N LEU A 61 -16.05 2.88 -5.28
CA LEU A 61 -16.30 1.79 -6.22
C LEU A 61 -16.04 0.36 -5.71
N ASN A 62 -15.26 0.14 -4.64
CA ASN A 62 -15.09 -1.13 -3.89
C ASN A 62 -13.73 -1.20 -3.19
N MET A 63 -13.44 -0.31 -2.24
CA MET A 63 -12.26 -0.55 -1.40
C MET A 63 -12.58 -1.65 -0.39
N ARG A 64 -11.90 -2.81 -0.51
CA ARG A 64 -12.16 -3.95 0.38
C ARG A 64 -11.75 -3.61 1.82
N ALA A 65 -12.67 -3.74 2.77
CA ALA A 65 -12.40 -3.48 4.18
C ALA A 65 -11.18 -4.27 4.72
N GLU A 66 -11.01 -5.53 4.29
CA GLU A 66 -9.86 -6.35 4.69
C GLU A 66 -8.52 -5.81 4.18
N LEU A 67 -8.49 -5.19 3.00
CA LEU A 67 -7.27 -4.56 2.48
C LEU A 67 -6.88 -3.36 3.35
N LEU A 68 -7.85 -2.52 3.72
CA LEU A 68 -7.62 -1.37 4.61
C LEU A 68 -7.13 -1.80 5.99
N LYS A 69 -7.74 -2.84 6.59
CA LYS A 69 -7.28 -3.41 7.87
C LYS A 69 -5.84 -3.90 7.78
N THR A 70 -5.49 -4.58 6.69
CA THR A 70 -4.13 -5.09 6.46
C THR A 70 -3.13 -3.94 6.28
N CYS A 71 -3.45 -2.93 5.47
CA CYS A 71 -2.60 -1.76 5.28
C CYS A 71 -2.37 -0.99 6.60
N TYR A 72 -3.42 -0.85 7.41
CA TYR A 72 -3.31 -0.24 8.74
C TYR A 72 -2.41 -1.07 9.67
N ALA A 73 -2.54 -2.39 9.68
CA ALA A 73 -1.68 -3.28 10.48
C ALA A 73 -0.20 -3.19 10.07
N GLU A 74 0.07 -2.99 8.79
CA GLU A 74 1.42 -2.79 8.22
C GLU A 74 1.90 -1.32 8.31
N ARG A 75 1.20 -0.47 9.09
CA ARG A 75 1.52 0.95 9.30
C ARG A 75 1.66 1.74 8.00
N ASN A 76 0.79 1.48 7.03
CA ASN A 76 0.76 2.25 5.80
C ASN A 76 0.42 3.73 6.12
N PRO A 77 1.26 4.69 5.69
CA PRO A 77 1.10 6.11 6.03
C PRO A 77 -0.27 6.66 5.64
N SER A 78 -0.78 6.27 4.46
CA SER A 78 -2.08 6.72 3.96
C SER A 78 -3.22 6.24 4.86
N THR A 79 -3.22 4.97 5.28
CA THR A 79 -4.27 4.47 6.19
C THR A 79 -4.20 5.09 7.58
N LEU A 80 -3.00 5.37 8.10
CA LEU A 80 -2.83 6.06 9.37
C LEU A 80 -3.40 7.48 9.29
N TYR A 81 -3.10 8.20 8.20
CA TYR A 81 -3.65 9.51 7.92
C TYR A 81 -5.19 9.49 7.86
N ILE A 82 -5.78 8.60 7.07
CA ILE A 82 -7.24 8.48 6.91
C ILE A 82 -7.91 8.18 8.24
N LYS A 83 -7.33 7.28 9.05
CA LYS A 83 -7.87 6.96 10.37
C LYS A 83 -7.77 8.15 11.33
N GLY A 84 -6.66 8.89 11.29
CA GLY A 84 -6.52 10.15 12.02
C GLY A 84 -7.58 11.19 11.63
N VAL A 85 -7.88 11.31 10.33
CA VAL A 85 -8.97 12.17 9.83
C VAL A 85 -10.34 11.69 10.31
N GLN A 86 -10.62 10.39 10.31
CA GLN A 86 -11.87 9.85 10.87
C GLN A 86 -12.04 10.20 12.35
N PHE A 87 -10.95 10.13 13.13
CA PHE A 87 -10.98 10.48 14.55
C PHE A 87 -11.30 11.97 14.77
N ILE A 88 -10.79 12.86 13.90
CA ILE A 88 -11.13 14.29 13.89
C ILE A 88 -12.64 14.49 13.71
N PHE A 89 -13.21 13.92 12.65
CA PHE A 89 -14.60 14.23 12.28
C PHE A 89 -15.66 13.46 13.07
N THR A 90 -15.30 12.35 13.71
CA THR A 90 -16.28 11.44 14.33
C THR A 90 -16.18 11.34 15.86
N LEU A 91 -14.98 11.47 16.44
CA LEU A 91 -14.72 11.08 17.84
C LEU A 91 -14.15 12.21 18.72
N ASN A 92 -13.68 13.32 18.14
CA ASN A 92 -13.13 14.47 18.87
C ASN A 92 -11.96 14.12 19.82
N LEU A 93 -11.16 13.08 19.47
CA LEU A 93 -10.03 12.57 20.27
C LEU A 93 -8.71 13.23 19.83
N GLU A 94 -8.33 14.32 20.52
CA GLU A 94 -7.18 15.17 20.18
C GLU A 94 -5.80 14.50 20.37
N GLU A 95 -5.58 13.70 21.42
CA GLU A 95 -4.26 13.09 21.69
C GLU A 95 -3.92 11.93 20.75
N GLU A 96 -4.86 11.02 20.51
CA GLU A 96 -4.71 9.92 19.55
C GLU A 96 -4.55 10.43 18.11
N ARG A 97 -5.13 11.60 17.79
CA ARG A 97 -4.89 12.28 16.51
C ARG A 97 -3.41 12.60 16.32
N VAL A 98 -2.81 13.31 17.28
CA VAL A 98 -1.43 13.79 17.15
C VAL A 98 -0.45 12.62 17.05
N SER A 99 -0.69 11.53 17.77
CA SER A 99 0.16 10.34 17.68
C SER A 99 0.07 9.66 16.31
N LEU A 100 -1.14 9.48 15.76
CA LEU A 100 -1.33 8.85 14.45
C LEU A 100 -0.83 9.73 13.29
N MET A 101 -1.06 11.04 13.35
CA MET A 101 -0.56 11.97 12.33
C MET A 101 0.97 12.06 12.31
N LYS A 102 1.60 12.06 13.50
CA LYS A 102 3.07 11.98 13.59
C LYS A 102 3.59 10.68 13.01
N LEU A 103 2.99 9.54 13.39
CA LEU A 103 3.37 8.23 12.83
C LEU A 103 3.22 8.17 11.30
N ALA A 104 2.22 8.83 10.73
CA ALA A 104 2.05 8.89 9.28
C ALA A 104 3.10 9.80 8.60
N ALA A 105 3.50 10.89 9.25
CA ALA A 105 4.51 11.82 8.73
C ALA A 105 5.94 11.29 8.83
N ASP A 106 6.22 10.47 9.85
CA ASP A 106 7.54 9.90 10.12
C ASP A 106 7.84 8.60 9.34
N ALA A 107 6.86 8.08 8.58
CA ALA A 107 6.91 6.80 7.87
C ALA A 107 7.26 6.96 6.38
#